data_AF-A0A1Q5PSC8-F1
#
_entry.id   AF-A0A1Q5PSC8-F1
#
_cell.length_a   1.000
_cell.length_b   1.000
_cell.length_c   1.000
_cell.angle_alpha   90.00
_cell.angle_beta   90.00
_cell.angle_gamma   90.00
#
_symmetry.space_group_name_H-M   'P 1'
#
loop_
_entity.id
_entity.type
_entity.pdbx_description
1 polymer ?
#
loop_
_entity_poly.entity_id
_entity_poly.type
_entity_poly.pdbx_seq_one_letter_code
_entity_poly.pdbx_strand_id
1 'polypeptide(L)'
;MKLFELADTPHPLVPRGLAHAPYLRELISMFTTVTEAEWVTRAGPYTLPSDATLERIALTDKVFTKKLAKAITARWRIKNFVTMIDGLELETQQLITANIASYGERVRLDRFPDDVARLLVEIFQAKAGTDNGKIKVLADITMQAARMRYEKLLLARSRGCAKCGRPLGISSHDRQADSDSIMFLDSDEDGYTADDFAALYKPYGKKYEFRHTPQDIAELCRSNVSLLLNDQVDECACGVVVSFLTQICDLFKPRRQIL
;
A
#
# COMPACT_ATOMS: atom_id res chain seq x y z
N MET A 1 21.10 -5.39 4.67
CA MET A 1 21.14 -4.26 3.71
C MET A 1 21.25 -2.89 4.41
N LYS A 2 21.66 -1.82 3.71
CA LYS A 2 21.79 -0.42 4.17
C LYS A 2 20.91 0.53 3.34
N LEU A 3 20.75 1.78 3.80
CA LEU A 3 19.88 2.77 3.14
C LEU A 3 20.31 3.05 1.69
N PHE A 4 21.60 3.25 1.46
CA PHE A 4 22.11 3.54 0.11
C PHE A 4 21.93 2.36 -0.84
N GLU A 5 22.05 1.12 -0.34
CA GLU A 5 21.78 -0.10 -1.10
C GLU A 5 20.29 -0.18 -1.47
N LEU A 6 19.38 0.14 -0.54
CA LEU A 6 17.94 0.21 -0.83
C LEU A 6 17.61 1.28 -1.86
N ALA A 7 18.21 2.45 -1.73
CA ALA A 7 18.03 3.55 -2.68
C ALA A 7 18.58 3.25 -4.08
N ASP A 8 19.54 2.32 -4.19
CA ASP A 8 20.11 1.88 -5.48
C ASP A 8 19.29 0.78 -6.16
N THR A 9 18.42 0.07 -5.42
CA THR A 9 17.59 -0.99 -6.00
C THR A 9 16.67 -0.55 -7.15
N PRO A 10 16.13 0.70 -7.20
CA PRO A 10 15.35 1.20 -8.32
C PRO A 10 16.21 1.91 -9.39
N HIS A 11 17.54 1.96 -9.23
CA HIS A 11 18.45 2.73 -10.08
C HIS A 11 18.35 2.44 -11.60
N PRO A 12 17.97 1.24 -12.08
CA PRO A 12 17.75 1.04 -13.52
C PRO A 12 16.62 1.91 -14.11
N LEU A 13 15.73 2.43 -13.26
CA LEU A 13 14.55 3.23 -13.63
C LEU A 13 14.74 4.71 -13.35
N VAL A 14 15.77 5.08 -12.59
CA VAL A 14 16.18 6.47 -12.41
C VAL A 14 17.01 6.84 -13.65
N PRO A 15 16.56 7.80 -14.50
CA PRO A 15 17.35 8.27 -15.63
C PRO A 15 18.80 8.51 -15.21
N ARG A 16 19.76 7.84 -15.87
CA ARG A 16 21.19 8.07 -15.63
C ARG A 16 21.47 9.56 -15.79
N GLY A 17 21.74 10.26 -14.69
CA GLY A 17 21.95 11.72 -14.68
C GLY A 17 21.02 12.52 -13.77
N LEU A 18 20.00 11.92 -13.13
CA LEU A 18 19.41 12.53 -11.95
C LEU A 18 20.47 12.55 -10.84
N ALA A 19 20.74 13.73 -10.30
CA ALA A 19 21.59 13.85 -9.12
C ALA A 19 20.99 12.98 -7.99
N HIS A 20 21.82 12.18 -7.32
CA HIS A 20 21.36 11.28 -6.26
C HIS A 20 20.76 12.08 -5.10
N ALA A 21 21.17 13.33 -4.93
CA ALA A 21 20.66 14.24 -3.90
C ALA A 21 19.14 14.54 -4.02
N PRO A 22 18.60 15.06 -5.15
CA PRO A 22 17.16 15.20 -5.38
C PRO A 22 16.36 13.91 -5.17
N TYR A 23 16.86 12.79 -5.70
CA TYR A 23 16.18 11.50 -5.58
C TYR A 23 16.10 11.04 -4.11
N LEU A 24 17.22 11.05 -3.40
CA LEU A 24 17.26 10.66 -1.99
C LEU A 24 16.37 11.57 -1.14
N ARG A 25 16.30 12.86 -1.50
CA ARG A 25 15.46 13.84 -0.82
C ARG A 25 13.98 13.51 -0.96
N GLU A 26 13.55 13.23 -2.18
CA GLU A 26 12.20 12.79 -2.48
C GLU A 26 11.88 11.47 -1.76
N LEU A 27 12.78 10.48 -1.86
CA LEU A 27 12.64 9.18 -1.20
C LEU A 27 12.41 9.34 0.32
N ILE A 28 13.23 10.13 1.01
CA ILE A 28 13.08 10.36 2.46
C ILE A 28 11.71 11.01 2.75
N SER A 29 11.32 12.02 1.97
CA SER A 29 10.05 12.72 2.17
C SER A 29 8.81 11.83 2.05
N MET A 30 8.91 10.71 1.32
CA MET A 30 7.79 9.77 1.14
C MET A 30 7.47 8.96 2.40
N PHE A 31 8.40 8.81 3.35
CA PHE A 31 8.20 7.96 4.52
C PHE A 31 8.36 8.67 5.87
N THR A 32 8.65 9.97 5.91
CA THR A 32 8.82 10.71 7.16
C THR A 32 8.32 12.16 7.10
N THR A 33 8.03 12.73 8.28
CA THR A 33 7.78 14.17 8.44
C THR A 33 9.01 14.96 8.87
N VAL A 34 10.18 14.30 9.00
CA VAL A 34 11.46 14.97 9.26
C VAL A 34 11.82 15.85 8.07
N THR A 35 11.88 17.15 8.29
CA THR A 35 12.27 18.12 7.25
C THR A 35 13.77 18.05 6.98
N GLU A 36 14.21 18.48 5.80
CA GLU A 36 15.63 18.53 5.45
C GLU A 36 16.48 19.28 6.47
N ALA A 37 15.96 20.39 7.01
CA ALA A 37 16.67 21.21 7.99
C ALA A 37 17.03 20.43 9.27
N GLU A 38 16.33 19.33 9.53
CA GLU A 38 16.54 18.47 10.69
C GLU A 38 17.52 17.31 10.40
N TRP A 39 17.99 17.16 9.16
CA TRP A 39 18.93 16.11 8.79
C TRP A 39 20.36 16.41 9.23
N VAL A 40 20.68 17.67 9.54
CA VAL A 40 22.03 18.12 9.89
C VAL A 40 22.37 17.86 11.36
N THR A 41 23.61 17.42 11.57
CA THR A 41 24.12 16.87 12.83
C THR A 41 25.09 17.76 13.61
N ARG A 42 25.29 19.04 13.25
CA ARG A 42 26.21 19.93 14.02
C ARG A 42 25.87 21.41 14.06
N ALA A 43 25.45 22.02 12.96
CA ALA A 43 24.84 23.34 13.00
C ALA A 43 23.36 23.17 13.38
N GLY A 44 22.79 24.13 14.10
CA GLY A 44 21.41 24.05 14.61
C GLY A 44 20.34 23.83 13.52
N PRO A 45 19.05 23.77 13.89
CA PRO A 45 17.92 23.42 13.00
C PRO A 45 17.68 24.39 11.82
N TYR A 46 18.61 25.29 11.51
CA TYR A 46 18.50 26.37 10.54
C TYR A 46 19.38 26.18 9.31
N THR A 47 20.21 25.13 9.24
CA THR A 47 21.05 24.83 8.07
C THR A 47 20.59 23.57 7.38
N LEU A 48 20.19 23.69 6.10
CA LEU A 48 19.85 22.56 5.25
C LEU A 48 21.12 21.73 4.92
N PRO A 49 21.00 20.41 4.70
CA PRO A 49 22.09 19.61 4.16
C PRO A 49 22.41 20.11 2.75
N SER A 50 23.69 20.35 2.47
CA SER A 50 24.12 20.56 1.08
C SER A 50 23.86 19.31 0.24
N ASP A 51 23.60 19.47 -1.05
CA ASP A 51 23.46 18.33 -1.98
C ASP A 51 24.69 17.40 -1.94
N ALA A 52 25.90 17.93 -1.73
CA ALA A 52 27.11 17.12 -1.54
C ALA A 52 27.03 16.15 -0.33
N THR A 53 26.24 16.48 0.70
CA THR A 53 26.00 15.58 1.84
C THR A 53 25.02 14.48 1.45
N LEU A 54 23.97 14.82 0.68
CA LEU A 54 22.97 13.86 0.21
C LEU A 54 23.56 12.89 -0.81
N GLU A 55 24.37 13.37 -1.74
CA GLU A 55 25.17 12.53 -2.64
C GLU A 55 25.99 11.50 -1.86
N ARG A 56 26.66 11.94 -0.78
CA ARG A 56 27.43 11.01 0.05
C ARG A 56 26.55 10.03 0.83
N ILE A 57 25.36 10.41 1.27
CA ILE A 57 24.42 9.47 1.92
C ILE A 57 23.95 8.42 0.90
N ALA A 58 23.72 8.82 -0.34
CA ALA A 58 23.31 7.91 -1.42
C ALA A 58 24.41 6.94 -1.88
N LEU A 59 25.68 7.21 -1.51
CA LEU A 59 26.83 6.37 -1.88
C LEU A 59 27.43 5.59 -0.70
N THR A 60 27.21 6.02 0.55
CA THR A 60 27.82 5.37 1.71
C THR A 60 27.02 5.51 3.00
N ASP A 61 27.00 4.43 3.79
CA ASP A 61 26.39 4.41 5.12
C ASP A 61 27.11 5.30 6.16
N LYS A 62 28.36 5.72 5.91
CA LYS A 62 29.16 6.52 6.87
C LYS A 62 28.56 7.89 7.17
N VAL A 63 27.87 8.50 6.20
CA VAL A 63 27.30 9.85 6.32
C VAL A 63 25.88 9.80 6.88
N PHE A 64 25.18 8.68 6.69
CA PHE A 64 23.90 8.44 7.35
C PHE A 64 24.11 8.32 8.86
N THR A 65 23.55 9.24 9.64
CA THR A 65 23.85 9.33 11.09
C THR A 65 22.79 8.63 11.95
N LYS A 66 23.21 8.12 13.11
CA LYS A 66 22.29 7.58 14.13
C LYS A 66 21.27 8.61 14.60
N LYS A 67 21.63 9.91 14.63
CA LYS A 67 20.73 11.00 15.03
C LYS A 67 19.59 11.18 14.02
N LEU A 68 19.90 11.23 12.72
CA LEU A 68 18.89 11.30 11.66
C LEU A 68 18.01 10.05 11.68
N ALA A 69 18.59 8.86 11.80
CA ALA A 69 17.82 7.62 11.92
C ALA A 69 16.82 7.69 13.09
N LYS A 70 17.25 8.11 14.29
CA LYS A 70 16.36 8.30 15.45
C LYS A 70 15.25 9.33 15.22
N ALA A 71 15.55 10.42 14.51
CA ALA A 71 14.57 11.44 14.19
C ALA A 71 13.46 10.89 13.27
N ILE A 72 13.85 10.05 12.29
CA ILE A 72 12.94 9.39 11.36
C ILE A 72 12.12 8.32 12.07
N THR A 73 12.73 7.49 12.93
CA THR A 73 12.00 6.44 13.66
C THR A 73 10.92 6.98 14.59
N ALA A 74 11.05 8.24 15.03
CA ALA A 74 10.04 8.93 15.83
C ALA A 74 8.88 9.54 14.99
N ARG A 75 9.04 9.63 13.67
CA ARG A 75 8.19 10.44 12.78
C ARG A 75 7.94 9.76 11.44
N TRP A 76 7.56 8.49 11.48
CA TRP A 76 7.15 7.75 10.31
C TRP A 76 5.88 8.34 9.68
N ARG A 77 5.84 8.35 8.34
CA ARG A 77 4.67 8.66 7.51
C ARG A 77 4.67 7.75 6.28
N ILE A 78 4.48 6.47 6.52
CA ILE A 78 4.80 5.42 5.54
C ILE A 78 3.77 5.25 4.40
N LYS A 79 2.56 5.83 4.56
CA LYS A 79 1.44 5.70 3.62
C LYS A 79 1.83 6.05 2.17
N ASN A 80 2.49 7.18 1.97
CA ASN A 80 2.87 7.65 0.62
C ASN A 80 3.91 6.71 -0.01
N PHE A 81 4.87 6.23 0.77
CA PHE A 81 5.87 5.28 0.30
C PHE A 81 5.24 3.95 -0.13
N VAL A 82 4.37 3.35 0.69
CA VAL A 82 3.70 2.08 0.36
C VAL A 82 2.84 2.23 -0.90
N THR A 83 2.07 3.31 -1.03
CA THR A 83 1.26 3.57 -2.23
C THR A 83 2.11 3.77 -3.48
N MET A 84 3.25 4.45 -3.38
CA MET A 84 4.16 4.61 -4.52
C MET A 84 4.73 3.27 -4.98
N ILE A 85 5.23 2.46 -4.04
CA ILE A 85 5.82 1.15 -4.34
C ILE A 85 4.79 0.17 -4.92
N ASP A 86 3.55 0.20 -4.42
CA ASP A 86 2.43 -0.59 -4.96
C ASP A 86 2.06 -0.20 -6.40
N GLY A 87 2.14 1.09 -6.72
CA GLY A 87 1.84 1.62 -8.06
C GLY A 87 2.89 1.33 -9.13
N LEU A 88 4.01 0.69 -8.77
CA LEU A 88 5.06 0.32 -9.74
C LEU A 88 4.60 -0.82 -10.65
N GLU A 89 4.99 -0.78 -11.92
CA GLU A 89 4.72 -1.86 -12.88
C GLU A 89 5.37 -3.18 -12.43
N LEU A 90 4.77 -4.31 -12.80
CA LEU A 90 5.21 -5.64 -12.35
C LEU A 90 6.68 -5.91 -12.70
N GLU A 91 7.11 -5.52 -13.90
CA GLU A 91 8.47 -5.63 -14.40
C GLU A 91 9.45 -4.84 -13.52
N THR A 92 9.03 -3.66 -13.06
CA THR A 92 9.78 -2.84 -12.10
C THR A 92 9.87 -3.53 -10.74
N GLN A 93 8.76 -4.06 -10.23
CA GLN A 93 8.75 -4.78 -8.95
C GLN A 93 9.66 -6.01 -9.00
N GLN A 94 9.66 -6.74 -10.11
CA GLN A 94 10.56 -7.89 -10.35
C GLN A 94 12.03 -7.48 -10.36
N LEU A 95 12.37 -6.39 -11.04
CA LEU A 95 13.73 -5.88 -11.09
C LEU A 95 14.24 -5.43 -9.71
N ILE A 96 13.43 -4.66 -8.98
CA ILE A 96 13.75 -4.25 -7.60
C ILE A 96 13.92 -5.48 -6.72
N THR A 97 13.03 -6.46 -6.82
CA THR A 97 13.12 -7.73 -6.07
C THR A 97 14.44 -8.46 -6.34
N ALA A 98 14.85 -8.56 -7.61
CA ALA A 98 16.11 -9.18 -8.00
C ALA A 98 17.33 -8.41 -7.46
N ASN A 99 17.30 -7.08 -7.52
CA ASN A 99 18.36 -6.22 -6.98
C ASN A 99 18.48 -6.37 -5.46
N ILE A 100 17.35 -6.41 -4.73
CA ILE A 100 17.31 -6.67 -3.28
C ILE A 100 17.90 -8.04 -2.95
N ALA A 101 17.58 -9.07 -3.74
CA ALA A 101 18.13 -10.41 -3.56
C ALA A 101 19.67 -10.46 -3.71
N SER A 102 20.26 -9.59 -4.53
CA SER A 102 21.72 -9.48 -4.66
C SER A 102 22.42 -9.02 -3.38
N TYR A 103 21.71 -8.34 -2.48
CA TYR A 103 22.18 -7.94 -1.15
C TYR A 103 21.85 -8.97 -0.05
N GLY A 104 21.31 -10.14 -0.42
CA GLY A 104 20.98 -11.23 0.51
C GLY A 104 19.64 -11.08 1.24
N GLU A 105 18.83 -10.10 0.87
CA GLU A 105 17.48 -9.91 1.43
C GLU A 105 16.42 -10.62 0.57
N ARG A 106 15.23 -10.86 1.12
CA ARG A 106 14.14 -11.55 0.40
C ARG A 106 12.88 -10.69 0.40
N VAL A 107 12.34 -10.45 -0.79
CA VAL A 107 11.05 -9.78 -1.03
C VAL A 107 10.18 -10.71 -1.84
N ARG A 108 8.91 -10.86 -1.45
CA ARG A 108 7.93 -11.63 -2.21
C ARG A 108 7.11 -10.70 -3.09
N LEU A 109 6.93 -11.08 -4.35
CA LEU A 109 6.20 -10.24 -5.32
C LEU A 109 4.72 -10.07 -4.94
N ASP A 110 4.07 -11.08 -4.36
CA ASP A 110 2.67 -11.02 -3.92
C ASP A 110 2.45 -10.16 -2.67
N ARG A 111 3.55 -9.74 -2.02
CA ARG A 111 3.58 -8.85 -0.84
C ARG A 111 4.62 -7.74 -1.01
N PHE A 112 4.90 -7.37 -2.26
CA PHE A 112 6.04 -6.49 -2.59
C PHE A 112 6.06 -5.18 -1.79
N PRO A 113 4.95 -4.41 -1.68
CA PRO A 113 4.96 -3.16 -0.91
C PRO A 113 5.20 -3.37 0.61
N ASP A 114 4.65 -4.43 1.19
CA ASP A 114 4.83 -4.79 2.62
C ASP A 114 6.29 -5.16 2.89
N ASP A 115 6.84 -6.09 2.11
CA ASP A 115 8.20 -6.60 2.31
C ASP A 115 9.26 -5.48 2.07
N VAL A 116 9.10 -4.62 1.06
CA VAL A 116 10.02 -3.49 0.79
C VAL A 116 9.95 -2.42 1.88
N ALA A 117 8.74 -2.03 2.31
CA ALA A 117 8.59 -1.05 3.38
C ALA A 117 9.08 -1.58 4.74
N ARG A 118 8.96 -2.89 4.98
CA ARG A 118 9.53 -3.54 6.16
C ARG A 118 11.06 -3.49 6.17
N LEU A 119 11.70 -3.81 5.03
CA LEU A 119 13.15 -3.67 4.89
C LEU A 119 13.61 -2.23 5.17
N LEU A 120 12.88 -1.24 4.68
CA LEU A 120 13.13 0.17 5.00
C LEU A 120 13.10 0.41 6.51
N VAL A 121 12.04 0.00 7.20
CA VAL A 121 11.93 0.15 8.67
C VAL A 121 13.09 -0.53 9.39
N GLU A 122 13.45 -1.75 9.00
CA GLU A 122 14.54 -2.51 9.61
C GLU A 122 15.90 -1.80 9.46
N ILE A 123 16.19 -1.26 8.28
CA ILE A 123 17.40 -0.46 8.02
C ILE A 123 17.49 0.75 8.97
N PHE A 124 16.38 1.49 9.13
CA PHE A 124 16.35 2.69 9.97
C PHE A 124 16.41 2.36 11.47
N GLN A 125 15.71 1.34 11.93
CA GLN A 125 15.74 0.89 13.33
C GLN A 125 17.13 0.35 13.70
N ALA A 126 17.73 -0.47 12.84
CA ALA A 126 19.10 -0.97 13.02
C ALA A 126 20.11 0.17 13.11
N LYS A 127 19.99 1.21 12.26
CA LYS A 127 20.86 2.39 12.34
C LYS A 127 20.62 3.21 13.61
N ALA A 128 19.36 3.41 13.98
CA ALA A 128 18.97 4.20 15.14
C ALA A 128 19.34 3.51 16.47
N GLY A 129 19.49 2.18 16.46
CA GLY A 129 19.76 1.36 17.63
C GLY A 129 18.61 1.43 18.65
N THR A 130 17.38 1.37 18.15
CA THR A 130 16.14 1.39 18.94
C THR A 130 15.07 0.60 18.18
N ASP A 131 14.04 0.13 18.89
CA ASP A 131 12.81 -0.41 18.31
C ASP A 131 11.61 0.51 18.56
N ASN A 132 11.87 1.77 18.95
CA ASN A 132 10.81 2.72 19.25
C ASN A 132 9.89 2.91 18.02
N GLY A 133 8.58 2.77 18.24
CA GLY A 133 7.57 2.90 17.20
C GLY A 133 7.58 1.79 16.13
N LYS A 134 8.46 0.78 16.22
CA LYS A 134 8.60 -0.28 15.22
C LYS A 134 7.31 -1.08 15.01
N ILE A 135 6.71 -1.57 16.09
CA ILE A 135 5.47 -2.36 16.02
C ILE A 135 4.37 -1.54 15.34
N LYS A 136 4.23 -0.27 15.73
CA LYS A 136 3.23 0.64 15.16
C LYS A 136 3.45 0.85 13.66
N VAL A 137 4.65 1.21 13.22
CA VAL A 137 4.91 1.45 11.79
C VAL A 137 4.75 0.17 10.95
N LEU A 138 5.10 -1.00 11.49
CA LEU A 138 4.90 -2.27 10.78
C LEU A 138 3.42 -2.63 10.66
N ALA A 139 2.61 -2.35 11.70
CA ALA A 139 1.16 -2.47 11.61
C ALA A 139 0.58 -1.50 10.56
N ASP A 140 1.01 -0.23 10.56
CA ASP A 140 0.59 0.78 9.58
C ASP A 140 0.96 0.35 8.14
N ILE A 141 2.14 -0.24 7.92
CA ILE A 141 2.57 -0.80 6.63
C ILE A 141 1.63 -1.93 6.19
N THR A 142 1.42 -2.91 7.08
CA THR A 142 0.62 -4.10 6.78
C THR A 142 -0.82 -3.71 6.45
N MET A 143 -1.38 -2.77 7.21
CA MET A 143 -2.72 -2.22 6.99
C MET A 143 -2.80 -1.49 5.64
N GLN A 144 -1.84 -0.62 5.34
CA GLN A 144 -1.84 0.13 4.08
C GLN A 144 -1.64 -0.78 2.87
N ALA A 145 -0.76 -1.79 2.96
CA ALA A 145 -0.56 -2.75 1.88
C ALA A 145 -1.82 -3.60 1.63
N ALA A 146 -2.50 -4.05 2.69
CA ALA A 146 -3.76 -4.76 2.57
C ALA A 146 -4.87 -3.90 1.95
N ARG A 147 -4.97 -2.63 2.37
CA ARG A 147 -5.90 -1.66 1.79
C ARG A 147 -5.73 -1.56 0.26
N MET A 148 -4.50 -1.42 -0.22
CA MET A 148 -4.22 -1.32 -1.66
C MET A 148 -4.55 -2.64 -2.38
N ARG A 149 -4.11 -3.77 -1.81
CA ARG A 149 -4.36 -5.12 -2.35
C ARG A 149 -5.84 -5.40 -2.56
N TYR A 150 -6.69 -4.97 -1.63
CA TYR A 150 -8.13 -5.24 -1.68
C TYR A 150 -8.94 -4.12 -2.32
N GLU A 151 -8.35 -3.00 -2.72
CA GLU A 151 -9.09 -1.84 -3.24
C GLU A 151 -10.03 -2.21 -4.40
N LYS A 152 -9.52 -2.88 -5.44
CA LYS A 152 -10.33 -3.28 -6.59
C LYS A 152 -11.45 -4.25 -6.22
N LEU A 153 -11.16 -5.20 -5.32
CA LEU A 153 -12.14 -6.15 -4.82
C LEU A 153 -13.25 -5.44 -4.04
N LEU A 154 -12.86 -4.51 -3.18
CA LEU A 154 -13.77 -3.71 -2.36
C LEU A 154 -14.66 -2.83 -3.22
N LEU A 155 -14.10 -2.18 -4.25
CA LEU A 155 -14.87 -1.36 -5.17
C LEU A 155 -15.87 -2.21 -5.97
N ALA A 156 -15.45 -3.39 -6.46
CA ALA A 156 -16.31 -4.29 -7.21
C ALA A 156 -17.46 -4.88 -6.35
N ARG A 157 -17.18 -5.25 -5.10
CA ARG A 157 -18.19 -5.75 -4.15
C ARG A 157 -19.08 -4.64 -3.59
N SER A 158 -18.53 -3.43 -3.45
CA SER A 158 -19.29 -2.30 -2.96
C SER A 158 -20.35 -1.92 -3.99
N ARG A 159 -21.62 -2.25 -3.69
CA ARG A 159 -22.79 -1.85 -4.49
C ARG A 159 -23.09 -0.34 -4.29
N GLY A 160 -22.05 0.49 -4.32
CA GLY A 160 -22.05 1.89 -3.88
C GLY A 160 -21.48 2.08 -2.47
N CYS A 161 -21.43 3.35 -2.05
CA CYS A 161 -20.93 3.79 -0.74
C CYS A 161 -21.62 3.03 0.39
N ALA A 162 -20.85 2.39 1.28
CA ALA A 162 -21.42 1.62 2.40
C ALA A 162 -22.34 2.45 3.33
N LYS A 163 -22.19 3.78 3.33
CA LYS A 163 -23.03 4.69 4.15
C LYS A 163 -24.25 5.24 3.42
N CYS A 164 -24.14 5.60 2.14
CA CYS A 164 -25.20 6.34 1.43
C CYS A 164 -25.69 5.69 0.14
N GLY A 165 -25.13 4.54 -0.24
CA GLY A 165 -25.49 3.79 -1.45
C GLY A 165 -25.11 4.47 -2.77
N ARG A 166 -24.52 5.68 -2.74
CA ARG A 166 -24.09 6.38 -3.96
C ARG A 166 -23.05 5.52 -4.70
N PRO A 167 -23.19 5.27 -6.01
CA PRO A 167 -22.19 4.54 -6.79
C PRO A 167 -20.79 5.11 -6.57
N LEU A 168 -19.83 4.23 -6.30
CA LEU A 168 -18.42 4.57 -6.17
C LEU A 168 -17.79 4.35 -7.53
N GLY A 169 -17.29 5.42 -8.15
CA GLY A 169 -16.55 5.35 -9.42
C GLY A 169 -17.32 4.78 -10.61
N ILE A 170 -18.28 5.54 -11.16
CA ILE A 170 -18.57 5.52 -12.61
C ILE A 170 -18.86 6.95 -13.06
N SER A 171 -17.92 7.57 -13.77
CA SER A 171 -18.20 8.69 -14.65
C SER A 171 -18.00 8.23 -16.09
N SER A 172 -19.06 8.32 -16.87
CA SER A 172 -19.03 8.27 -18.33
C SER A 172 -18.00 9.26 -18.88
N HIS A 173 -17.19 8.81 -19.85
CA HIS A 173 -16.25 9.60 -20.65
C HIS A 173 -15.06 10.23 -19.88
N ASP A 174 -13.93 9.51 -19.91
CA ASP A 174 -12.54 10.02 -19.79
C ASP A 174 -12.13 10.89 -18.59
N ARG A 175 -12.95 10.98 -17.55
CA ARG A 175 -12.55 11.60 -16.27
C ARG A 175 -12.94 10.72 -15.11
N GLN A 176 -12.07 9.80 -14.73
CA GLN A 176 -12.17 9.08 -13.46
C GLN A 176 -11.94 10.08 -12.33
N ALA A 177 -13.02 10.63 -11.78
CA ALA A 177 -12.94 11.34 -10.53
C ALA A 177 -12.99 10.28 -9.43
N ASP A 178 -11.83 9.97 -8.85
CA ASP A 178 -11.72 9.24 -7.59
C ASP A 178 -12.72 9.87 -6.62
N SER A 179 -13.83 9.20 -6.38
CA SER A 179 -14.93 9.68 -5.54
C SER A 179 -15.09 8.82 -4.30
N ASP A 180 -14.20 7.84 -4.15
CA ASP A 180 -14.18 6.81 -3.14
C ASP A 180 -13.00 6.98 -2.17
N SER A 181 -13.11 6.29 -1.05
CA SER A 181 -12.15 6.21 0.05
C SER A 181 -12.34 4.87 0.74
N ILE A 182 -11.31 4.04 0.73
CA ILE A 182 -11.28 2.78 1.49
C ILE A 182 -10.88 3.08 2.94
N MET A 183 -11.77 2.75 3.88
CA MET A 183 -11.60 2.96 5.32
C MET A 183 -11.37 1.64 6.03
N PHE A 184 -10.39 1.60 6.92
CA PHE A 184 -10.16 0.48 7.82
C PHE A 184 -11.20 0.48 8.94
N LEU A 185 -11.71 -0.71 9.29
CA LEU A 185 -12.84 -0.91 10.21
C LEU A 185 -12.44 -1.41 11.59
N ASP A 186 -11.15 -1.33 11.93
CA ASP A 186 -10.60 -1.94 13.14
C ASP A 186 -10.67 -3.48 13.13
N SER A 187 -9.56 -4.14 13.45
CA SER A 187 -9.47 -5.60 13.41
C SER A 187 -8.63 -6.07 14.60
N ASP A 188 -9.20 -6.93 15.43
CA ASP A 188 -8.51 -7.56 16.57
C ASP A 188 -7.73 -8.82 16.17
N GLU A 189 -7.72 -9.19 14.89
CA GLU A 189 -7.13 -10.43 14.37
C GLU A 189 -5.73 -10.26 13.76
N ASP A 190 -4.95 -11.35 13.77
CA ASP A 190 -3.62 -11.42 13.17
C ASP A 190 -3.70 -11.42 11.63
N GLY A 191 -3.76 -10.21 11.06
CA GLY A 191 -3.73 -9.97 9.62
C GLY A 191 -4.99 -9.33 9.08
N TYR A 192 -4.85 -8.63 7.96
CA TYR A 192 -5.95 -7.90 7.34
C TYR A 192 -6.53 -8.67 6.16
N THR A 193 -7.84 -8.84 6.19
CA THR A 193 -8.69 -9.39 5.13
C THR A 193 -9.39 -8.24 4.38
N ALA A 194 -10.13 -8.56 3.31
CA ALA A 194 -10.94 -7.56 2.65
C ALA A 194 -12.06 -7.02 3.56
N ASP A 195 -12.55 -7.83 4.50
CA ASP A 195 -13.74 -7.50 5.31
C ASP A 195 -13.44 -6.46 6.39
N ASP A 196 -12.16 -6.26 6.69
CA ASP A 196 -11.63 -5.22 7.60
C ASP A 196 -11.64 -3.83 6.96
N PHE A 197 -12.17 -3.68 5.74
CA PHE A 197 -12.24 -2.43 5.02
C PHE A 197 -13.64 -2.14 4.46
N ALA A 198 -14.03 -0.86 4.41
CA ALA A 198 -15.24 -0.40 3.75
C ALA A 198 -14.94 0.65 2.68
N ALA A 199 -15.65 0.57 1.55
CA ALA A 199 -15.60 1.58 0.51
C ALA A 199 -16.65 2.68 0.77
N LEU A 200 -16.20 3.93 0.87
CA LEU A 200 -17.03 5.10 1.15
C LEU A 200 -16.86 6.19 0.11
N TYR A 201 -17.91 7.00 -0.09
CA TYR A 201 -17.79 8.25 -0.85
C TYR A 201 -16.90 9.24 -0.08
N LYS A 202 -15.96 9.93 -0.77
CA LYS A 202 -14.85 10.72 -0.19
C LYS A 202 -15.21 11.61 1.01
N PRO A 203 -16.30 12.40 1.00
CA PRO A 203 -16.73 13.19 2.16
C PRO A 203 -17.02 12.35 3.41
N TYR A 204 -17.63 11.17 3.25
CA TYR A 204 -17.82 10.23 4.36
C TYR A 204 -16.48 9.63 4.77
N GLY A 205 -15.63 9.20 3.83
CA GLY A 205 -14.28 8.73 4.15
C GLY A 205 -13.48 9.71 5.01
N LYS A 206 -13.46 11.00 4.64
CA LYS A 206 -12.81 12.06 5.44
C LYS A 206 -13.40 12.18 6.84
N LYS A 207 -14.74 12.16 6.99
CA LYS A 207 -15.37 12.21 8.32
C LYS A 207 -14.86 11.07 9.21
N TYR A 208 -14.77 9.87 8.64
CA TYR A 208 -14.29 8.71 9.37
C TYR A 208 -12.80 8.80 9.69
N GLU A 209 -11.95 9.32 8.81
CA GLU A 209 -10.50 9.46 9.07
C GLU A 209 -10.21 10.44 10.23
N PHE A 210 -11.04 11.47 10.41
CA PHE A 210 -10.81 12.51 11.43
C PHE A 210 -11.61 12.33 12.73
N ARG A 211 -12.84 11.79 12.68
CA ARG A 211 -13.79 11.80 13.82
C ARG A 211 -14.81 10.65 13.79
N HIS A 212 -14.40 9.42 13.50
CA HIS A 212 -15.31 8.27 13.67
C HIS A 212 -15.51 7.93 15.15
N THR A 213 -16.66 7.34 15.45
CA THR A 213 -16.96 6.70 16.74
C THR A 213 -16.94 5.16 16.58
N PRO A 214 -16.83 4.39 17.67
CA PRO A 214 -17.00 2.94 17.61
C PRO A 214 -18.34 2.51 17.01
N GLN A 215 -19.39 3.31 17.21
CA GLN A 215 -20.70 3.06 16.61
C GLN A 215 -20.69 3.25 15.09
N ASP A 216 -19.97 4.26 14.59
CA ASP A 216 -19.79 4.49 13.16
C ASP A 216 -19.07 3.29 12.50
N ILE A 217 -18.06 2.72 13.19
CA ILE A 217 -17.36 1.50 12.75
C ILE A 217 -18.32 0.30 12.73
N ALA A 218 -19.04 0.04 13.83
CA ALA A 218 -19.96 -1.09 13.93
C ALA A 218 -21.09 -1.05 12.88
N GLU A 219 -21.48 0.14 12.41
CA GLU A 219 -22.40 0.29 11.29
C GLU A 219 -21.80 -0.17 9.96
N LEU A 220 -20.53 0.17 9.70
CA LEU A 220 -19.82 -0.27 8.50
C LEU A 220 -19.56 -1.79 8.53
N CYS A 221 -19.18 -2.36 9.67
CA CYS A 221 -19.00 -3.81 9.78
C CYS A 221 -20.31 -4.55 9.46
N ARG A 222 -21.46 -4.08 9.96
CA ARG A 222 -22.77 -4.66 9.62
C ARG A 222 -23.11 -4.54 8.13
N SER A 223 -22.71 -3.44 7.49
CA SER A 223 -22.88 -3.27 6.05
C SER A 223 -22.08 -4.30 5.26
N ASN A 224 -20.81 -4.53 5.63
CA ASN A 224 -19.96 -5.53 5.00
C ASN A 224 -20.51 -6.96 5.13
N VAL A 225 -21.00 -7.34 6.32
CA VAL A 225 -21.65 -8.65 6.54
C VAL A 225 -22.86 -8.84 5.63
N SER A 226 -23.67 -7.81 5.42
CA SER A 226 -24.80 -7.86 4.50
C SER A 226 -24.37 -8.06 3.04
N LEU A 227 -23.29 -7.42 2.61
CA LEU A 227 -22.73 -7.61 1.27
C LEU A 227 -22.22 -9.05 1.06
N LEU A 228 -21.51 -9.62 2.05
CA LEU A 228 -21.03 -11.00 2.00
C LEU A 228 -22.17 -12.02 1.86
N LEU A 229 -23.26 -11.82 2.61
CA LEU A 229 -24.44 -12.69 2.50
C LEU A 229 -25.08 -12.62 1.11
N ASN A 230 -25.11 -11.44 0.49
CA ASN A 230 -25.63 -11.28 -0.87
C ASN A 230 -24.71 -11.91 -1.92
N ASP A 231 -23.38 -11.84 -1.74
CA ASP A 231 -22.43 -12.49 -2.65
C ASP A 231 -22.57 -14.02 -2.63
N GLN A 232 -22.84 -14.64 -1.47
CA GLN A 232 -23.13 -16.08 -1.38
C GLN A 232 -24.42 -16.47 -2.12
N VAL A 233 -25.44 -15.62 -2.06
CA VAL A 233 -26.71 -15.85 -2.77
C VAL A 233 -26.50 -15.73 -4.29
N ASP A 234 -25.69 -14.76 -4.74
CA ASP A 234 -25.38 -14.57 -6.15
C ASP A 234 -24.46 -15.69 -6.70
N GLU A 235 -23.54 -16.23 -5.91
CA GLU A 235 -22.74 -17.40 -6.29
C GLU A 235 -23.62 -18.65 -6.46
N CYS A 236 -24.59 -18.84 -5.56
CA CYS A 236 -25.61 -19.88 -5.70
C CYS A 236 -26.46 -19.67 -6.96
N ALA A 237 -26.88 -18.44 -7.23
CA ALA A 237 -27.66 -18.11 -8.43
C ALA A 237 -26.86 -18.34 -9.72
N CYS A 238 -25.57 -17.96 -9.74
CA CYS A 238 -24.65 -18.26 -10.84
C CYS A 238 -24.52 -19.77 -11.08
N GLY A 239 -24.38 -20.56 -10.02
CA GLY A 239 -24.33 -22.02 -10.11
C GLY A 239 -25.60 -22.62 -10.73
N VAL A 240 -26.77 -22.08 -10.39
CA VAL A 240 -28.06 -22.47 -11.02
C VAL A 240 -28.08 -22.11 -12.50
N VAL A 241 -27.71 -20.88 -12.86
CA VAL A 241 -27.70 -20.43 -14.26
C VAL A 241 -26.75 -21.25 -15.12
N VAL A 242 -25.53 -21.53 -14.63
CA VAL A 242 -24.55 -22.37 -15.33
C VAL A 242 -25.04 -23.81 -15.49
N SER A 243 -25.70 -24.38 -14.46
CA SER A 243 -26.33 -25.70 -14.59
C SER A 243 -27.41 -25.73 -15.67
N PHE A 244 -28.29 -24.72 -15.70
CA PHE A 244 -29.32 -24.60 -16.72
C PHE A 244 -28.75 -24.45 -18.13
N LEU A 245 -27.73 -23.60 -18.30
CA LEU A 245 -27.05 -23.43 -19.58
C LEU A 245 -26.36 -24.73 -20.05
N THR A 246 -25.75 -25.47 -19.13
CA THR A 246 -25.13 -26.77 -19.44
C THR A 246 -26.17 -27.80 -19.89
N GLN A 247 -27.33 -27.87 -19.20
CA GLN A 247 -28.44 -28.74 -19.60
C GLN A 247 -29.03 -28.38 -20.96
N ILE A 248 -29.15 -27.08 -21.26
CA ILE A 248 -29.58 -26.60 -22.58
C ILE A 248 -28.58 -27.03 -23.65
N CYS A 249 -27.28 -26.83 -23.41
CA CYS A 249 -26.23 -27.27 -24.33
C CYS A 249 -26.24 -28.79 -24.56
N ASP A 250 -26.54 -29.60 -23.54
CA ASP A 250 -26.68 -31.05 -23.67
C ASP A 250 -27.93 -31.46 -24.46
N LEU A 251 -29.02 -30.70 -24.36
CA LEU A 251 -30.24 -30.87 -25.17
C LEU A 251 -30.00 -30.63 -26.67
N PHE A 252 -29.07 -29.72 -27.00
CA PHE A 252 -28.71 -29.39 -28.38
C PHE A 252 -27.49 -30.13 -28.91
N LYS A 253 -26.92 -31.08 -28.14
CA LYS A 253 -25.85 -31.95 -28.68
C LYS A 253 -26.42 -32.81 -29.82
N PRO A 254 -25.85 -32.73 -31.04
CA PRO A 254 -26.31 -33.56 -32.15
C PRO A 254 -26.14 -35.03 -31.78
N ARG A 255 -27.25 -35.79 -31.77
CA ARG A 255 -27.22 -37.24 -31.61
C ARG A 255 -26.30 -37.80 -32.70
N ARG A 256 -25.20 -38.43 -32.30
CA ARG A 256 -24.35 -39.20 -33.23
C ARG A 256 -25.26 -40.15 -33.98
N GLN A 257 -25.36 -39.96 -35.31
CA GLN A 257 -25.92 -40.97 -36.18
C GLN A 257 -25.04 -42.21 -36.03
N ILE A 258 -25.65 -43.26 -35.49
CA ILE A 258 -25.06 -44.59 -35.43
C ILE A 258 -24.98 -45.05 -36.89
N LEU A 259 -23.76 -45.18 -37.39
CA LEU A 259 -23.43 -45.88 -38.64
C LEU A 259 -23.21 -47.35 -38.31
#